data_AF-A0A356RDP4-F1
#
_entry.id   AF-A0A356RDP4-F1
#
_cell.length_a   1.000
_cell.length_b   1.000
_cell.length_c   1.000
_cell.angle_alpha   90.00
_cell.angle_beta   90.00
_cell.angle_gamma   90.00
#
_symmetry.space_group_name_H-M   'P 1'
#
loop_
_entity.id
_entity.type
_entity.pdbx_description
1 polymer ?
#
loop_
_entity_poly.entity_id
_entity_poly.type
_entity_poly.pdbx_seq_one_letter_code
_entity_poly.pdbx_strand_id
1 'polypeptide(L)'
;MRIENARSASYADLSFVRHAVQLGLSSMRAPHVIALHYTAVIVDSTDYDRAPSLEFEVLDFSLKLDKRRLLCSPKVHFSSAEEAREVIEEFLHSWEADVALRYGKEELRFRFMRADMIDRDPPPPALTNNRSGAVTVTGSGGITCRGHVSRCEYPDPPRIFRLTREADTLYKRYNNYKKGGEPL
;
A
#
# COMPACT_ATOMS: atom_id res chain seq x y z
N MET A 1 30.68 -20.41 52.42
CA MET A 1 29.53 -20.69 51.54
C MET A 1 29.40 -19.46 50.63
N ARG A 2 30.17 -19.29 49.53
CA ARG A 2 29.99 -19.82 48.14
C ARG A 2 28.51 -20.07 47.83
N ILE A 3 27.86 -19.43 46.85
CA ILE A 3 28.17 -19.28 45.41
C ILE A 3 27.62 -17.89 44.95
N GLU A 4 28.40 -16.99 44.31
CA GLU A 4 28.46 -16.65 42.85
C GLU A 4 27.07 -16.62 42.14
N ASN A 5 26.71 -15.71 41.24
CA ASN A 5 27.43 -15.24 40.06
C ASN A 5 26.76 -13.99 39.45
N ALA A 6 27.58 -13.28 38.66
CA ALA A 6 27.39 -12.02 37.97
C ALA A 6 26.30 -12.02 36.88
N ARG A 7 25.78 -10.83 36.53
CA ARG A 7 26.24 -10.07 35.34
C ARG A 7 25.49 -8.74 35.15
N SER A 8 26.27 -7.67 35.23
CA SER A 8 26.00 -6.35 34.69
C SER A 8 26.23 -6.35 33.18
N ALA A 9 25.38 -5.66 32.42
CA ALA A 9 25.67 -5.09 31.10
C ALA A 9 24.71 -3.91 30.91
N SER A 10 25.14 -2.67 31.22
CA SER A 10 25.80 -1.75 30.28
C SER A 10 24.96 -1.51 29.03
N TYR A 11 24.05 -0.54 29.12
CA TYR A 11 23.26 0.00 28.01
C TYR A 11 24.15 0.97 27.22
N ALA A 12 25.11 0.41 26.50
CA ALA A 12 25.93 1.15 25.56
C ALA A 12 25.21 1.21 24.20
N ASP A 13 25.03 2.43 23.73
CA ASP A 13 25.16 2.82 22.33
C ASP A 13 24.03 2.44 21.35
N LEU A 14 22.96 3.24 21.39
CA LEU A 14 21.89 3.26 20.38
C LEU A 14 22.27 4.01 19.08
N SER A 15 23.55 4.38 18.87
CA SER A 15 23.98 5.02 17.62
C SER A 15 24.37 4.02 16.51
N PHE A 16 24.56 2.74 16.86
CA PHE A 16 24.96 1.70 15.90
C PHE A 16 23.81 1.14 15.06
N VAL A 17 22.57 1.17 15.57
CA VAL A 17 21.38 0.65 14.85
C VAL A 17 20.97 1.57 13.69
N ARG A 18 21.46 2.82 13.65
CA ARG A 18 21.22 3.73 12.51
C ARG A 18 22.16 3.51 11.32
N HIS A 19 23.23 2.73 11.45
CA HIS A 19 24.22 2.56 10.37
C HIS A 19 24.07 1.24 9.57
N ALA A 20 23.42 0.21 10.12
CA ALA A 20 23.30 -1.09 9.44
C ALA A 20 22.11 -1.19 8.46
N VAL A 21 21.13 -0.28 8.52
CA VAL A 21 20.06 -0.17 7.51
C VAL A 21 20.50 0.68 6.30
N GLN A 22 21.61 1.40 6.43
CA GLN A 22 22.18 2.26 5.38
C GLN A 22 22.98 1.47 4.32
N LEU A 23 23.38 0.21 4.58
CA LEU A 23 24.30 -0.56 3.72
C LEU A 23 23.63 -1.60 2.81
N GLY A 24 22.41 -1.31 2.34
CA GLY A 24 21.73 -2.10 1.30
C GLY A 24 20.99 -1.25 0.26
N LEU A 25 20.61 -0.03 0.61
CA LEU A 25 19.98 0.93 -0.31
C LEU A 25 21.00 1.71 -1.15
N SER A 26 22.30 1.62 -0.86
CA SER A 26 23.39 2.21 -1.63
C SER A 26 23.97 1.30 -2.74
N SER A 27 23.30 0.20 -3.07
CA SER A 27 23.86 -0.84 -3.97
C SER A 27 23.10 -1.03 -5.30
N MET A 28 22.05 -0.27 -5.60
CA MET A 28 21.37 -0.33 -6.90
C MET A 28 21.85 0.83 -7.77
N ARG A 29 22.44 0.54 -8.94
CA ARG A 29 22.98 1.58 -9.82
C ARG A 29 21.91 2.25 -10.66
N ALA A 30 20.91 1.49 -11.10
CA ALA A 30 19.76 1.96 -11.85
C ALA A 30 18.47 1.36 -11.28
N PRO A 31 18.02 1.80 -10.08
CA PRO A 31 16.81 1.28 -9.45
C PRO A 31 15.59 1.56 -10.31
N HIS A 32 14.70 0.58 -10.41
CA HIS A 32 13.47 0.66 -11.17
C HIS A 32 12.33 -0.08 -10.49
N VAL A 33 11.21 0.60 -10.28
CA VAL A 33 10.00 -0.02 -9.74
C VAL A 33 9.30 -0.85 -10.81
N ILE A 34 8.99 -2.10 -10.49
CA ILE A 34 8.29 -3.04 -11.39
C ILE A 34 6.87 -3.38 -10.91
N ALA A 35 6.57 -3.21 -9.63
CA ALA A 35 5.23 -3.38 -9.10
C ALA A 35 5.02 -2.66 -7.77
N LEU A 36 3.79 -2.22 -7.52
CA LEU A 36 3.32 -1.78 -6.21
C LEU A 36 2.17 -2.68 -5.78
N HIS A 37 2.19 -3.09 -4.51
CA HIS A 37 1.18 -3.97 -3.92
C HIS A 37 0.37 -3.18 -2.92
N TYR A 38 -0.95 -3.26 -3.06
CA TYR A 38 -1.92 -2.66 -2.17
C TYR A 38 -2.92 -3.71 -1.68
N THR A 39 -3.51 -3.46 -0.52
CA THR A 39 -4.68 -4.20 -0.03
C THR A 39 -5.92 -3.32 -0.15
N ALA A 40 -6.97 -3.84 -0.78
CA ALA A 40 -8.31 -3.27 -0.74
C ALA A 40 -8.94 -3.52 0.64
N VAL A 41 -8.89 -2.51 1.49
CA VAL A 41 -9.60 -2.46 2.77
C VAL A 41 -11.07 -2.17 2.47
N ILE A 42 -11.91 -3.15 2.77
CA ILE A 42 -13.35 -3.06 2.57
C ILE A 42 -14.01 -2.97 3.94
N VAL A 43 -15.04 -2.14 4.08
CA VAL A 43 -15.81 -2.02 5.32
C VAL A 43 -16.49 -3.36 5.65
N ASP A 44 -16.43 -3.78 6.92
CA ASP A 44 -16.88 -5.10 7.41
C ASP A 44 -18.31 -5.52 7.00
N SER A 45 -19.17 -4.54 6.67
CA SER A 45 -20.52 -4.78 6.15
C SER A 45 -20.55 -5.28 4.70
N THR A 46 -19.42 -5.42 4.03
CA THR A 46 -19.35 -5.71 2.59
C THR A 46 -18.24 -6.71 2.29
N ASP A 47 -18.55 -7.72 1.47
CA ASP A 47 -17.55 -8.64 0.92
C ASP A 47 -17.61 -8.67 -0.60
N TYR A 48 -16.49 -9.08 -1.19
CA TYR A 48 -16.30 -9.24 -2.63
C TYR A 48 -15.75 -10.64 -2.90
N ASP A 49 -16.10 -11.63 -2.08
CA ASP A 49 -15.46 -12.94 -2.11
C ASP A 49 -15.85 -13.73 -3.37
N ARG A 50 -16.97 -13.35 -4.00
CA ARG A 50 -17.45 -13.88 -5.29
C ARG A 50 -17.04 -13.04 -6.50
N ALA A 51 -16.38 -11.89 -6.28
CA ALA A 51 -16.01 -11.02 -7.39
C ALA A 51 -14.88 -11.64 -8.22
N PRO A 52 -15.00 -11.66 -9.56
CA PRO A 52 -13.90 -12.07 -10.42
C PRO A 52 -12.75 -11.05 -10.31
N SER A 53 -11.55 -11.47 -10.72
CA SER A 53 -10.42 -10.54 -10.81
C SER A 53 -10.74 -9.41 -11.79
N LEU A 54 -10.51 -8.18 -11.36
CA LEU A 54 -10.67 -6.98 -12.18
C LEU A 54 -9.30 -6.57 -12.72
N GLU A 55 -9.19 -6.42 -14.04
CA GLU A 55 -7.99 -5.90 -14.71
C GLU A 55 -8.32 -4.59 -15.43
N PHE A 56 -7.43 -3.61 -15.31
CA PHE A 56 -7.65 -2.29 -15.90
C PHE A 56 -6.34 -1.64 -16.35
N GLU A 57 -6.41 -0.96 -17.49
CA GLU A 57 -5.27 -0.32 -18.12
C GLU A 57 -5.38 1.20 -17.99
N VAL A 58 -4.35 1.81 -17.38
CA VAL A 58 -4.13 3.26 -17.35
C VAL A 58 -2.93 3.55 -18.27
N LEU A 59 -2.76 4.81 -18.68
CA LEU A 59 -1.67 5.18 -19.58
C LEU A 59 -0.29 4.76 -19.03
N ASP A 60 -0.02 5.07 -17.76
CA ASP A 60 1.31 4.91 -17.17
C ASP A 60 1.50 3.61 -16.38
N PHE A 61 0.43 2.84 -16.14
CA PHE A 61 0.46 1.59 -15.38
C PHE A 61 -0.76 0.72 -15.67
N SER A 62 -0.67 -0.58 -15.37
CA SER A 62 -1.82 -1.49 -15.35
C SER A 62 -2.16 -1.89 -13.91
N LEU A 63 -3.40 -2.34 -13.71
CA LEU A 63 -3.97 -2.71 -12.43
C LEU A 63 -4.58 -4.11 -12.50
N LYS A 64 -4.38 -4.90 -11.46
CA LYS A 64 -5.09 -6.16 -11.23
C LYS A 64 -5.56 -6.25 -9.79
N LEU A 65 -6.87 -6.27 -9.58
CA LEU A 65 -7.50 -6.45 -8.28
C LEU A 65 -8.08 -7.87 -8.20
N ASP A 66 -7.53 -8.70 -7.32
CA ASP A 66 -7.99 -10.06 -7.05
C ASP A 66 -7.97 -10.34 -5.55
N LYS A 67 -9.11 -10.81 -5.00
CA LYS A 67 -9.23 -11.20 -3.59
C LYS A 67 -8.65 -10.15 -2.64
N ARG A 68 -9.05 -8.89 -2.85
CA ARG A 68 -8.61 -7.72 -2.08
C ARG A 68 -7.13 -7.35 -2.23
N ARG A 69 -6.39 -7.97 -3.14
CA ARG A 69 -5.01 -7.62 -3.45
C ARG A 69 -4.99 -6.86 -4.76
N LEU A 70 -4.53 -5.63 -4.70
CA LEU A 70 -4.33 -4.81 -5.88
C LEU A 70 -2.84 -4.82 -6.22
N LEU A 71 -2.53 -5.26 -7.43
CA LEU A 71 -1.23 -5.17 -8.06
C LEU A 71 -1.26 -4.02 -9.07
N CYS A 72 -0.36 -3.06 -8.92
CA CYS A 72 -0.14 -2.00 -9.89
C CYS A 72 1.20 -2.24 -10.57
N SER A 73 1.24 -2.32 -11.89
CA SER A 73 2.45 -2.55 -12.69
C SER A 73 2.77 -1.31 -13.53
N PRO A 74 3.78 -0.50 -13.15
CA PRO A 74 4.22 0.64 -13.94
C PRO A 74 4.64 0.25 -15.36
N LYS A 75 4.24 1.05 -16.34
CA LYS A 75 4.71 0.98 -17.75
C LYS A 75 5.83 1.98 -18.03
N VAL A 76 5.91 3.01 -17.20
CA VAL A 76 6.96 4.03 -17.24
C VAL A 76 8.03 3.75 -16.17
N HIS A 77 9.19 4.38 -16.33
CA HIS A 77 10.26 4.25 -15.36
C HIS A 77 10.01 5.13 -14.13
N PHE A 78 9.99 4.49 -12.96
CA PHE A 78 10.15 5.15 -11.67
C PHE A 78 11.39 4.65 -10.99
N SER A 79 12.15 5.58 -10.41
CA SER A 79 13.42 5.33 -9.74
C SER A 79 13.25 4.93 -8.26
N SER A 80 12.10 5.27 -7.68
CA SER A 80 11.76 5.02 -6.28
C SER A 80 10.30 4.62 -6.10
N ALA A 81 10.01 3.93 -4.99
CA ALA A 81 8.64 3.56 -4.65
C ALA A 81 7.78 4.80 -4.40
N GLU A 82 8.35 5.84 -3.79
CA GLU A 82 7.68 7.10 -3.47
C GLU A 82 7.20 7.81 -4.75
N GLU A 83 8.07 7.95 -5.75
CA GLU A 83 7.74 8.53 -7.05
C GLU A 83 6.61 7.78 -7.74
N ALA A 84 6.68 6.45 -7.75
CA ALA A 84 5.63 5.62 -8.34
C ALA A 84 4.30 5.73 -7.58
N ARG A 85 4.35 5.85 -6.24
CA ARG A 85 3.18 5.99 -5.38
C ARG A 85 2.48 7.32 -5.61
N GLU A 86 3.20 8.43 -5.81
CA GLU A 86 2.57 9.73 -6.08
C GLU A 86 1.64 9.67 -7.30
N VAL A 87 2.10 9.06 -8.40
CA VAL A 87 1.32 8.94 -9.64
C VAL A 87 0.18 7.93 -9.47
N ILE A 88 0.45 6.77 -8.88
CA ILE A 88 -0.55 5.69 -8.76
C ILE A 88 -1.62 6.04 -7.73
N GLU A 89 -1.25 6.60 -6.58
CA GLU A 89 -2.18 6.93 -5.50
C GLU A 89 -3.12 8.08 -5.88
N GLU A 90 -2.74 9.00 -6.77
CA GLU A 90 -3.66 9.99 -7.33
C GLU A 90 -4.87 9.33 -8.01
N PHE A 91 -4.61 8.29 -8.83
CA PHE A 91 -5.67 7.51 -9.46
C PHE A 91 -6.46 6.70 -8.45
N LEU A 92 -5.79 6.04 -7.51
CA LEU A 92 -6.46 5.22 -6.49
C LEU A 92 -7.38 6.07 -5.59
N HIS A 93 -6.96 7.27 -5.19
CA HIS A 93 -7.80 8.19 -4.43
C HIS A 93 -9.02 8.67 -5.22
N SER A 94 -8.85 8.90 -6.53
CA SER A 94 -10.00 9.19 -7.40
C SER A 94 -10.99 8.01 -7.45
N TRP A 95 -10.49 6.77 -7.45
CA TRP A 95 -11.33 5.57 -7.41
C TRP A 95 -12.06 5.41 -6.07
N GLU A 96 -11.35 5.60 -4.96
CA GLU A 96 -11.95 5.57 -3.61
C GLU A 96 -13.07 6.61 -3.46
N ALA A 97 -12.83 7.83 -3.93
CA ALA A 97 -13.82 8.91 -3.87
C ALA A 97 -15.03 8.64 -4.76
N ASP A 98 -14.83 8.16 -6.00
CA ASP A 98 -15.92 7.79 -6.90
C ASP A 98 -16.81 6.68 -6.27
N VAL A 99 -16.20 5.64 -5.71
CA VAL A 99 -16.92 4.57 -4.99
C VAL A 99 -17.72 5.15 -3.82
N ALA A 100 -17.11 6.02 -3.03
CA ALA A 100 -17.77 6.58 -1.87
C ALA A 100 -18.91 7.54 -2.22
N LEU A 101 -18.80 8.27 -3.33
CA LEU A 101 -19.86 9.11 -3.88
C LEU A 101 -21.01 8.26 -4.43
N ARG A 102 -20.71 7.19 -5.17
CA ARG A 102 -21.73 6.29 -5.77
C ARG A 102 -22.53 5.52 -4.73
N TYR A 103 -21.87 5.02 -3.68
CA TYR A 103 -22.52 4.19 -2.66
C TYR A 103 -22.85 4.96 -1.38
N GLY A 104 -22.50 6.24 -1.30
CA GLY A 104 -22.79 7.11 -0.15
C GLY A 104 -22.00 6.80 1.13
N LYS A 105 -21.07 5.85 1.08
CA LYS A 105 -20.17 5.44 2.18
C LYS A 105 -18.82 4.99 1.63
N GLU A 106 -17.76 5.16 2.42
CA GLU A 106 -16.38 4.79 2.07
C GLU A 106 -16.19 3.26 2.10
N GLU A 107 -16.77 2.53 1.14
CA GLU A 107 -16.74 1.06 1.09
C GLU A 107 -15.36 0.48 0.76
N LEU A 108 -14.53 1.22 0.04
CA LEU A 108 -13.27 0.75 -0.55
C LEU A 108 -12.15 1.75 -0.25
N ARG A 109 -11.03 1.24 0.26
CA ARG A 109 -9.77 1.99 0.39
C ARG A 109 -8.60 1.10 0.02
N PHE A 110 -7.57 1.66 -0.60
CA PHE A 110 -6.35 0.97 -0.95
C PHE A 110 -5.25 1.33 0.03
N ARG A 111 -4.72 0.32 0.73
CA ARG A 111 -3.60 0.47 1.66
C ARG A 111 -2.33 -0.05 1.02
N PHE A 112 -1.32 0.81 0.89
CA PHE A 112 0.00 0.41 0.41
C PHE A 112 0.62 -0.67 1.31
N MET A 113 1.20 -1.71 0.69
CA MET A 113 1.84 -2.82 1.38
C MET A 113 3.34 -2.83 1.15
N ARG A 114 3.76 -2.83 -0.12
CA ARG A 114 5.18 -2.94 -0.53
C ARG A 114 5.34 -2.55 -1.99
N ALA A 115 6.57 -2.23 -2.39
CA ALA A 115 6.97 -2.09 -3.77
C ALA A 115 8.02 -3.15 -4.13
N ASP A 116 7.93 -3.68 -5.35
CA ASP A 116 8.96 -4.53 -5.95
C ASP A 116 9.82 -3.66 -6.87
N MET A 117 11.14 -3.72 -6.66
CA MET A 117 12.13 -2.94 -7.39
C MET A 117 13.27 -3.83 -7.87
N ILE A 118 13.81 -3.52 -9.05
CA ILE A 118 14.96 -4.18 -9.65
C ILE A 118 16.06 -3.18 -9.95
N ASP A 119 17.30 -3.62 -9.99
CA ASP A 119 18.41 -2.85 -10.56
C ASP A 119 18.48 -3.14 -12.07
N ARG A 120 18.37 -2.11 -12.90
CA ARG A 120 18.50 -2.22 -14.36
C ARG A 120 19.97 -2.23 -14.82
N ASP A 121 20.90 -1.88 -13.95
CA ASP A 121 22.35 -1.88 -14.22
C ASP A 121 23.11 -2.54 -13.06
N PRO A 122 22.86 -3.83 -12.77
CA PRO A 122 23.53 -4.49 -11.66
C PRO A 122 25.05 -4.54 -11.90
N PRO A 123 25.90 -4.32 -10.87
CA PRO A 123 27.34 -4.53 -11.01
C PRO A 123 27.62 -5.97 -11.46
N PRO A 124 28.73 -6.21 -12.21
CA PRO A 124 29.12 -7.54 -12.62
C PRO A 124 29.17 -8.49 -11.41
N PRO A 125 28.64 -9.72 -11.51
CA PRO A 125 28.54 -10.60 -10.36
C PRO A 125 29.94 -10.95 -9.84
N ALA A 126 30.29 -10.43 -8.67
CA ALA A 126 31.29 -11.09 -7.83
C ALA A 126 30.64 -12.39 -7.33
N LEU A 127 31.33 -13.52 -7.43
CA LEU A 127 30.87 -14.83 -6.95
C LEU A 127 30.37 -14.71 -5.50
N THR A 128 29.06 -14.56 -5.32
CA THR A 128 28.40 -14.51 -4.02
C THR A 128 26.98 -14.99 -4.20
N ASN A 129 26.65 -16.04 -3.44
CA ASN A 129 25.36 -16.70 -3.42
C ASN A 129 24.21 -15.70 -3.25
N ASN A 130 23.34 -15.72 -4.24
CA ASN A 130 21.98 -15.23 -4.26
C ASN A 130 21.17 -15.76 -3.05
N ARG A 131 20.82 -14.84 -2.15
CA ARG A 131 19.74 -15.02 -1.16
C ARG A 131 18.71 -13.91 -1.34
N SER A 132 17.62 -14.22 -2.02
CA SER A 132 16.41 -13.39 -2.07
C SER A 132 15.65 -13.56 -0.74
N GLY A 133 15.51 -12.49 0.03
CA GLY A 133 14.70 -12.45 1.24
C GLY A 133 13.34 -11.81 0.96
N ALA A 134 12.26 -12.58 1.01
CA ALA A 134 10.90 -12.06 1.06
C ALA A 134 10.50 -11.84 2.52
N VAL A 135 10.22 -10.59 2.92
CA VAL A 135 9.67 -10.26 4.23
C VAL A 135 8.15 -10.29 4.15
N THR A 136 7.51 -11.21 4.87
CA THR A 136 6.05 -11.26 5.04
C THR A 136 5.70 -10.79 6.45
N VAL A 137 4.92 -9.72 6.54
CA VAL A 137 4.35 -9.23 7.81
C VAL A 137 2.92 -9.71 7.93
N THR A 138 2.60 -10.41 9.02
CA THR A 138 1.24 -10.90 9.33
C THR A 138 0.59 -9.94 10.32
N GLY A 139 -0.57 -9.39 9.96
CA GLY A 139 -1.40 -8.57 10.85
C GLY A 139 -2.61 -9.35 11.34
N SER A 140 -2.90 -9.28 12.64
CA SER A 140 -4.08 -9.88 13.28
C SER A 140 -5.28 -8.93 13.27
N GLY A 141 -6.46 -9.42 12.85
CA GLY A 141 -7.73 -8.69 12.89
C GLY A 141 -8.64 -9.15 14.04
N GLY A 142 -9.36 -8.21 14.66
CA GLY A 142 -10.46 -8.48 15.59
C GLY A 142 -11.81 -8.40 14.86
N ILE A 143 -12.82 -9.14 15.35
CA ILE A 143 -14.15 -9.25 14.73
C ILE A 143 -15.18 -8.48 15.56
N THR A 144 -15.99 -7.66 14.90
CA THR A 144 -17.28 -7.14 15.41
C THR A 144 -18.35 -7.25 14.35
N CYS A 145 -19.54 -7.72 14.72
CA CYS A 145 -20.61 -8.07 13.78
C CYS A 145 -21.51 -6.85 13.45
N ARG A 146 -21.74 -6.58 12.16
CA ARG A 146 -22.80 -5.71 11.63
C ARG A 146 -23.28 -6.24 10.28
N GLY A 147 -24.51 -5.86 9.87
CA GLY A 147 -25.20 -6.39 8.68
C GLY A 147 -24.35 -6.43 7.41
N HIS A 148 -24.53 -7.48 6.62
CA HIS A 148 -23.58 -7.91 5.58
C HIS A 148 -24.20 -7.81 4.18
N VAL A 149 -23.43 -7.27 3.23
CA VAL A 149 -23.79 -7.07 1.82
C VAL A 149 -22.73 -7.74 0.97
N SER A 150 -23.08 -8.84 0.28
CA SER A 150 -22.15 -9.51 -0.63
C SER A 150 -22.29 -8.96 -2.04
N ARG A 151 -21.17 -8.51 -2.62
CA ARG A 151 -21.10 -7.99 -3.99
C ARG A 151 -20.44 -9.02 -4.91
N CYS A 152 -21.02 -9.19 -6.11
CA CYS A 152 -20.54 -10.15 -7.10
C CYS A 152 -19.48 -9.55 -8.05
N GLU A 153 -19.20 -8.26 -7.96
CA GLU A 153 -18.25 -7.54 -8.83
C GLU A 153 -17.58 -6.42 -8.02
N TYR A 154 -16.31 -6.14 -8.34
CA TYR A 154 -15.62 -4.94 -7.83
C TYR A 154 -16.19 -3.68 -8.50
N PRO A 155 -16.17 -2.52 -7.82
CA PRO A 155 -16.56 -1.27 -8.48
C PRO A 155 -15.62 -0.96 -9.64
N ASP A 156 -16.17 -0.53 -10.78
CA ASP A 156 -15.35 -0.13 -11.92
C ASP A 156 -14.39 1.01 -11.57
N PRO A 157 -13.13 0.97 -12.04
CA PRO A 157 -12.22 2.11 -11.94
C PRO A 157 -12.78 3.34 -12.66
N PRO A 158 -12.54 4.55 -12.15
CA PRO A 158 -13.03 5.78 -12.77
C PRO A 158 -12.35 5.99 -14.13
N ARG A 159 -13.15 6.18 -15.18
CA ARG A 159 -12.65 6.46 -16.54
C ARG A 159 -12.53 7.95 -16.84
N ILE A 160 -13.46 8.74 -16.32
CA ILE A 160 -13.57 10.20 -16.57
C ILE A 160 -13.54 11.03 -15.29
N PHE A 161 -13.75 10.38 -14.14
CA PHE A 161 -13.76 11.07 -12.86
C PHE A 161 -12.32 11.29 -12.39
N ARG A 162 -12.00 12.55 -12.07
CA ARG A 162 -10.75 12.95 -11.43
C ARG A 162 -11.10 13.77 -10.20
N LEU A 163 -10.53 13.38 -9.07
CA LEU A 163 -10.73 14.13 -7.84
C LEU A 163 -9.85 15.39 -7.87
N THR A 164 -10.45 16.55 -8.13
CA THR A 164 -9.72 17.82 -8.03
C THR A 164 -9.45 18.16 -6.56
N ARG A 165 -8.50 19.06 -6.31
CA ARG A 165 -8.16 19.51 -4.95
C ARG A 165 -9.36 20.11 -4.21
N GLU A 166 -10.19 20.87 -4.93
CA GLU A 166 -11.40 21.49 -4.39
C GLU A 166 -12.45 20.43 -4.06
N ALA A 167 -12.66 19.46 -4.96
CA ALA A 167 -13.57 18.35 -4.75
C ALA A 167 -13.13 17.48 -3.55
N ASP A 168 -11.83 17.19 -3.43
CA ASP A 168 -11.24 16.48 -2.28
C ASP A 168 -11.46 17.25 -0.97
N THR A 169 -11.22 18.57 -0.98
CA THR A 169 -11.44 19.42 0.19
C THR A 169 -12.90 19.41 0.65
N LEU A 170 -13.84 19.58 -0.29
CA LEU A 170 -15.27 19.54 -0.01
C LEU A 170 -15.71 18.16 0.49
N TYR A 171 -15.20 17.09 -0.14
CA TYR A 171 -15.50 15.72 0.26
C TYR A 171 -15.01 15.42 1.68
N LYS A 172 -13.79 15.84 2.03
CA LYS A 172 -13.23 15.73 3.39
C LYS A 172 -14.07 16.48 4.41
N ARG A 173 -14.48 17.72 4.12
CA ARG A 173 -15.36 18.51 5.00
C ARG A 173 -16.72 17.84 5.20
N TYR A 174 -17.34 17.35 4.13
CA TYR A 174 -18.60 16.61 4.22
C TYR A 174 -18.49 15.35 5.09
N ASN A 175 -17.39 14.60 4.96
CA ASN A 175 -17.14 13.44 5.80
C ASN A 175 -16.88 13.81 7.27
N ASN A 176 -16.22 14.94 7.54
CA ASN A 176 -16.05 15.46 8.91
C ASN A 176 -17.38 15.89 9.53
N TYR A 177 -18.25 16.56 8.76
CA TYR A 177 -19.62 16.88 9.17
C TYR A 177 -20.40 15.60 9.56
N LYS A 178 -20.37 14.55 8.72
CA LYS A 178 -21.00 13.25 9.03
C LYS A 178 -20.50 12.61 10.32
N LYS A 179 -19.23 12.87 10.69
CA LYS A 179 -18.61 12.39 11.94
C LYS A 179 -18.86 13.31 13.13
N GLY A 180 -19.63 14.38 12.97
CA GLY A 180 -19.95 15.37 14.00
C GLY A 180 -18.82 16.37 14.28
N GLY A 181 -17.83 16.49 13.39
CA GLY A 181 -16.64 17.31 13.59
C GLY A 181 -16.75 18.76 13.11
N GLU A 182 -17.78 19.12 12.35
CA GLU A 182 -17.97 20.47 11.81
C GLU A 182 -19.47 20.83 11.85
N PRO A 183 -19.89 21.97 12.44
CA PRO A 183 -21.26 22.46 12.33
C PRO A 183 -21.48 23.15 10.97
N LEU A 184 -22.68 22.96 10.38
CA LEU A 184 -23.11 23.67 9.16
C LEU A 184 -23.68 25.05 9.47
#